data_AF-A0A3G8M0Q6-F1
#
_entry.id   AF-A0A3G8M0Q6-F1
#
_cell.length_a   1.000
_cell.length_b   1.000
_cell.length_c   1.000
_cell.angle_alpha   90.00
_cell.angle_beta   90.00
_cell.angle_gamma   90.00
#
_symmetry.space_group_name_H-M   'P 1'
#
loop_
_entity.id
_entity.type
_entity.pdbx_description
1 polymer ?
#
loop_
_entity_poly.entity_id
_entity_poly.type
_entity_poly.pdbx_seq_one_letter_code
_entity_poly.pdbx_strand_id
1 'polypeptide(L)'
;MRSLYKLVILIGSAFLVMQSAYALPWDDLTADQLESALTQKFAEGNYSPKGADSCLMCHKKSAKVMDIFNGAHGNLNNSKSPMAGLQCEACHGPLGNHNRGGKEPMIQFGQNSKLSTQTQNTVCQGCHNDAKQMAWHNSTHNLEDVACADCHVVHAATDPVLEKLTVNDTCTTCHTREKADMNKRSSHPMKWDQMTCIDCHSPHGSMTESALNKPSINDTCYSCHAEKRGPVLWEHAPVTENCITCHNPHGSVNESMLTHRAPQLCQQCHADDGHASRVVQQAGNDAFGGGKSCLNCHSQIHGSNHPAGSTLQR
;
A
#
# COMPACT_ATOMS: atom_id res chain seq x y z
N MET A 1 -13.49 68.62 -20.23
CA MET A 1 -14.78 67.95 -19.97
C MET A 1 -14.49 66.48 -19.69
N ARG A 2 -14.77 66.07 -18.44
CA ARG A 2 -15.01 64.71 -17.89
C ARG A 2 -14.39 63.46 -18.54
N SER A 3 -13.81 62.64 -17.64
CA SER A 3 -13.82 61.15 -17.63
C SER A 3 -12.89 60.42 -18.61
N LEU A 4 -12.13 59.36 -18.29
CA LEU A 4 -12.05 58.45 -17.14
C LEU A 4 -10.60 57.90 -17.07
N TYR A 5 -9.92 58.06 -15.95
CA TYR A 5 -8.78 57.21 -15.59
C TYR A 5 -9.35 55.95 -14.92
N LYS A 6 -9.20 54.78 -15.55
CA LYS A 6 -9.48 53.48 -14.91
C LYS A 6 -8.26 53.08 -14.08
N LEU A 7 -8.37 53.31 -12.77
CA LEU A 7 -7.50 52.75 -11.75
C LEU A 7 -7.85 51.26 -11.57
N VAL A 8 -6.99 50.35 -12.03
CA VAL A 8 -7.11 48.91 -11.77
C VAL A 8 -6.58 48.65 -10.37
N ILE A 9 -7.48 48.49 -9.41
CA ILE A 9 -7.15 48.04 -8.05
C ILE A 9 -6.98 46.52 -8.12
N LEU A 10 -5.73 46.06 -8.08
CA LEU A 10 -5.37 44.67 -7.80
C LEU A 10 -5.67 44.38 -6.32
N ILE A 11 -6.87 43.86 -6.04
CA ILE A 11 -7.17 43.23 -4.76
C ILE A 11 -6.52 41.84 -4.81
N GLY A 12 -5.29 41.76 -4.32
CA GLY A 12 -4.63 40.49 -4.04
C GLY A 12 -5.35 39.80 -2.88
N SER A 13 -6.29 38.92 -3.20
CA SER A 13 -6.91 38.00 -2.24
C SER A 13 -5.86 37.00 -1.78
N ALA A 14 -5.07 37.36 -0.77
CA ALA A 14 -4.27 36.41 -0.02
C ALA A 14 -5.23 35.46 0.71
N PHE A 15 -5.54 34.33 0.07
CA PHE A 15 -6.14 33.19 0.74
C PHE A 15 -5.09 32.66 1.73
N LEU A 16 -5.11 33.22 2.94
CA LEU A 16 -4.43 32.64 4.09
C LEU A 16 -5.16 31.32 4.37
N VAL A 17 -4.59 30.20 3.91
CA VAL A 17 -4.99 28.88 4.39
C VAL A 17 -4.60 28.85 5.87
N MET A 18 -5.52 29.22 6.74
CA MET A 18 -5.41 28.98 8.17
C MET A 18 -5.47 27.47 8.39
N GLN A 19 -4.33 26.81 8.27
CA GLN A 19 -4.14 25.52 8.91
C GLN A 19 -4.23 25.78 10.41
N SER A 20 -5.36 25.40 11.01
CA SER A 20 -5.49 25.37 12.46
C SER A 20 -4.59 24.27 13.01
N ALA A 21 -3.31 24.60 13.22
CA ALA A 21 -2.42 23.83 14.05
C ALA A 21 -2.96 23.92 15.48
N TYR A 22 -3.57 22.84 15.96
CA TYR A 22 -3.92 22.73 17.38
C TYR A 22 -2.60 22.62 18.14
N ALA A 23 -2.15 23.73 18.73
CA ALA A 23 -0.93 23.75 19.51
C ALA A 23 -1.07 22.79 20.70
N LEU A 24 -0.17 21.80 20.75
CA LEU A 24 -0.18 20.84 21.85
C LEU A 24 0.42 21.48 23.10
N PRO A 25 0.05 21.05 24.32
CA PRO A 25 0.57 21.65 25.55
C PRO A 25 2.09 21.56 25.73
N TRP A 26 2.76 20.73 24.91
CA TRP A 26 4.22 20.52 24.88
C TRP A 26 4.81 20.87 23.50
N ASP A 27 4.17 21.77 22.75
CA ASP A 27 4.69 22.23 21.46
C ASP A 27 5.99 23.03 21.55
N ASP A 28 6.40 23.44 22.75
CA ASP A 28 7.68 24.12 22.95
C ASP A 28 8.88 23.15 22.92
N LEU A 29 8.64 21.84 22.98
CA LEU A 29 9.70 20.82 22.90
C LEU A 29 10.11 20.56 21.44
N THR A 30 11.42 20.42 21.22
CA THR A 30 11.97 19.82 20.00
C THR A 30 11.69 18.32 19.94
N ALA A 31 11.82 17.70 18.76
CA ALA A 31 11.60 16.26 18.58
C ALA A 31 12.48 15.42 19.52
N ASP A 32 13.78 15.68 19.57
CA ASP A 32 14.74 14.96 20.41
C ASP A 32 14.44 15.12 21.91
N GLN A 33 14.04 16.32 22.33
CA GLN A 33 13.65 16.58 23.72
C GLN A 33 12.35 15.85 24.08
N LEU A 34 11.39 15.80 23.16
CA LEU A 34 10.14 15.07 23.34
C LEU A 34 10.39 13.56 23.45
N GLU A 35 11.19 12.99 22.56
CA GLU A 35 11.55 11.57 22.60
C GLU A 35 12.32 11.21 23.87
N SER A 36 13.27 12.05 24.28
CA SER A 36 14.03 11.85 25.53
C SER A 36 13.11 11.89 26.76
N ALA A 37 12.21 12.88 26.82
CA ALA A 37 11.25 13.01 27.92
C ALA A 37 10.30 11.81 27.99
N LEU A 38 9.78 11.36 26.85
CA LEU A 38 8.93 10.17 26.78
C LEU A 38 9.70 8.91 27.19
N THR A 39 10.92 8.73 26.70
CA THR A 39 11.77 7.57 27.05
C THR A 39 11.99 7.49 28.56
N GLN A 40 12.33 8.61 29.21
CA GLN A 40 12.43 8.68 30.66
C GLN A 40 11.11 8.31 31.35
N LYS A 41 10.00 8.84 30.86
CA LYS A 41 8.66 8.59 31.41
C LYS A 41 8.28 7.10 31.37
N PHE A 42 8.59 6.43 30.25
CA PHE A 42 8.39 4.98 30.11
C PHE A 42 9.30 4.18 31.06
N ALA A 43 10.54 4.63 31.28
CA ALA A 43 11.45 3.99 32.23
C ALA A 43 10.98 4.15 33.69
N GLU A 44 10.37 5.27 34.04
CA GLU A 44 9.79 5.50 35.37
C GLU A 44 8.51 4.69 35.61
N GLY A 45 7.73 4.40 34.56
CA GLY A 45 6.56 3.52 34.64
C GLY A 45 5.43 4.05 35.53
N ASN A 46 5.28 5.37 35.63
CA ASN A 46 4.25 6.02 36.46
C ASN A 46 2.86 5.96 35.80
N TYR A 47 2.28 4.76 35.74
CA TYR A 47 0.95 4.50 35.16
C TYR A 47 -0.20 4.94 36.08
N SER A 48 -1.36 5.20 35.48
CA SER A 48 -2.57 5.62 36.19
C SER A 48 -3.12 4.48 37.07
N PRO A 49 -3.27 4.67 38.39
CA PRO A 49 -3.87 3.66 39.27
C PRO A 49 -5.37 3.44 39.01
N LYS A 50 -6.01 4.33 38.25
CA LYS A 50 -7.42 4.23 37.82
C LYS A 50 -7.55 3.89 36.33
N GLY A 51 -6.45 3.54 35.67
CA GLY A 51 -6.41 3.28 34.23
C GLY A 51 -7.02 4.43 33.42
N ALA A 52 -7.85 4.06 32.44
CA ALA A 52 -8.51 4.92 31.47
C ALA A 52 -9.50 5.90 32.10
N ASP A 53 -10.04 5.64 33.30
CA ASP A 53 -10.98 6.57 33.95
C ASP A 53 -10.33 7.94 34.19
N SER A 54 -9.05 7.96 34.56
CA SER A 54 -8.27 9.21 34.69
C SER A 54 -8.21 10.01 33.39
N CYS A 55 -8.17 9.33 32.25
CA CYS A 55 -8.09 9.94 30.93
C CYS A 55 -9.47 10.40 30.44
N LEU A 56 -10.49 9.56 30.64
CA LEU A 56 -11.86 9.80 30.20
C LEU A 56 -12.54 10.94 30.97
N MET A 57 -12.03 11.35 32.14
CA MET A 57 -12.48 12.58 32.80
C MET A 57 -12.44 13.80 31.87
N CYS A 58 -11.41 13.88 31.02
CA CYS A 58 -11.24 14.98 30.05
C CYS A 58 -11.59 14.55 28.62
N HIS A 59 -11.23 13.34 28.21
CA HIS A 59 -11.34 12.89 26.82
C HIS A 59 -12.67 12.24 26.43
N LYS A 60 -13.57 11.92 27.38
CA LYS A 60 -14.84 11.23 27.12
C LYS A 60 -15.77 11.93 26.11
N LYS A 61 -15.66 13.26 25.96
CA LYS A 61 -16.48 14.03 25.01
C LYS A 61 -15.98 13.97 23.57
N SER A 62 -14.76 13.47 23.34
CA SER A 62 -14.21 13.33 22.00
C SER A 62 -14.73 12.06 21.34
N ALA A 63 -15.58 12.21 20.32
CA ALA A 63 -16.09 11.07 19.55
C ALA A 63 -14.95 10.19 19.01
N LYS A 64 -13.93 10.82 18.41
CA LYS A 64 -12.74 10.13 17.88
C LYS A 64 -12.04 9.28 18.95
N VAL A 65 -11.86 9.81 20.17
CA VAL A 65 -11.23 9.01 21.23
C VAL A 65 -12.11 7.82 21.59
N MET A 66 -13.43 8.03 21.71
CA MET A 66 -14.37 6.98 22.09
C MET A 66 -14.56 5.89 21.03
N ASP A 67 -14.31 6.18 19.75
CA ASP A 67 -14.50 5.21 18.67
C ASP A 67 -13.58 3.98 18.77
N ILE A 68 -12.46 4.07 19.50
CA ILE A 68 -11.59 2.92 19.76
C ILE A 68 -12.33 1.77 20.46
N PHE A 69 -13.29 2.09 21.33
CA PHE A 69 -14.06 1.09 22.09
C PHE A 69 -14.99 0.27 21.19
N ASN A 70 -15.28 0.75 19.98
CA ASN A 70 -16.08 0.03 18.99
C ASN A 70 -15.22 -0.93 18.14
N GLY A 71 -13.89 -0.78 18.17
CA GLY A 71 -12.95 -1.58 17.38
C GLY A 71 -12.27 -2.70 18.17
N ALA A 72 -11.35 -3.41 17.51
CA ALA A 72 -10.65 -4.57 18.09
C ALA A 72 -9.78 -4.21 19.30
N HIS A 73 -9.10 -3.06 19.27
CA HIS A 73 -8.30 -2.56 20.39
C HIS A 73 -9.15 -2.09 21.58
N GLY A 74 -10.44 -1.85 21.38
CA GLY A 74 -11.42 -1.53 22.42
C GLY A 74 -11.93 -2.73 23.20
N ASN A 75 -11.68 -3.94 22.72
CA ASN A 75 -12.35 -5.15 23.22
C ASN A 75 -11.76 -5.60 24.56
N LEU A 76 -12.53 -5.44 25.64
CA LEU A 76 -12.15 -5.85 26.99
C LEU A 76 -12.13 -7.37 27.20
N ASN A 77 -12.85 -8.13 26.36
CA ASN A 77 -12.94 -9.58 26.46
C ASN A 77 -11.74 -10.29 25.82
N ASN A 78 -10.87 -9.56 25.13
CA ASN A 78 -9.65 -10.11 24.54
C ASN A 78 -8.46 -9.74 25.42
N SER A 79 -7.80 -10.73 26.04
CA SER A 79 -6.64 -10.52 26.92
C SER A 79 -5.41 -9.91 26.21
N LYS A 80 -5.36 -9.98 24.87
CA LYS A 80 -4.31 -9.34 24.05
C LYS A 80 -4.64 -7.90 23.66
N SER A 81 -5.85 -7.45 23.93
CA SER A 81 -6.26 -6.07 23.67
C SER A 81 -5.54 -5.12 24.64
N PRO A 82 -5.07 -3.95 24.19
CA PRO A 82 -4.50 -2.95 25.09
C PRO A 82 -5.48 -2.58 26.20
N MET A 83 -6.80 -2.56 25.91
CA MET A 83 -7.84 -2.21 26.89
C MET A 83 -8.05 -3.26 28.00
N ALA A 84 -7.55 -4.48 27.84
CA ALA A 84 -7.53 -5.48 28.91
C ALA A 84 -6.30 -5.34 29.83
N GLY A 85 -5.31 -4.52 29.45
CA GLY A 85 -4.08 -4.27 30.20
C GLY A 85 -3.93 -2.80 30.61
N LEU A 86 -2.91 -2.12 30.09
CA LEU A 86 -2.60 -0.70 30.38
C LEU A 86 -3.54 0.31 29.70
N GLN A 87 -4.54 -0.16 28.94
CA GLN A 87 -5.56 0.66 28.31
C GLN A 87 -4.95 1.74 27.41
N CYS A 88 -5.34 3.01 27.57
CA CYS A 88 -4.80 4.12 26.79
C CYS A 88 -3.28 4.23 26.93
N GLU A 89 -2.73 3.88 28.09
CA GLU A 89 -1.31 4.01 28.40
C GLU A 89 -0.46 2.95 27.69
N ALA A 90 -1.07 1.88 27.17
CA ALA A 90 -0.39 0.90 26.31
C ALA A 90 0.13 1.53 25.01
N CYS A 91 -0.55 2.56 24.51
CA CYS A 91 -0.17 3.25 23.27
C CYS A 91 0.34 4.67 23.52
N HIS A 92 -0.27 5.40 24.45
CA HIS A 92 0.06 6.79 24.72
C HIS A 92 1.14 6.98 25.79
N GLY A 93 1.53 5.90 26.46
CA GLY A 93 2.48 5.89 27.56
C GLY A 93 1.86 6.21 28.91
N PRO A 94 2.65 6.07 30.00
CA PRO A 94 2.18 6.32 31.36
C PRO A 94 1.61 7.73 31.53
N LEU A 95 0.67 7.92 32.45
CA LEU A 95 0.01 9.21 32.69
C LEU A 95 0.99 10.25 33.29
N GLY A 96 1.76 9.87 34.32
CA GLY A 96 2.58 10.82 35.09
C GLY A 96 1.75 12.01 35.58
N ASN A 97 2.24 13.23 35.40
CA ASN A 97 1.53 14.47 35.74
C ASN A 97 0.67 15.02 34.58
N HIS A 98 0.38 14.23 33.54
CA HIS A 98 -0.47 14.69 32.43
C HIS A 98 -1.85 15.17 32.93
N ASN A 99 -2.40 14.58 34.00
CA ASN A 99 -3.65 15.04 34.58
C ASN A 99 -3.61 16.48 35.16
N ARG A 100 -2.43 17.06 35.38
CA ARG A 100 -2.22 18.42 35.92
C ARG A 100 -2.17 19.45 34.79
N GLY A 101 -3.25 19.55 34.03
CA GLY A 101 -3.40 20.52 32.94
C GLY A 101 -2.78 20.09 31.61
N GLY A 102 -2.53 18.79 31.40
CA GLY A 102 -2.14 18.24 30.11
C GLY A 102 -0.73 18.60 29.66
N LYS A 103 0.13 19.14 30.53
CA LYS A 103 1.45 19.65 30.12
C LYS A 103 2.51 18.57 29.93
N GLU A 104 2.32 17.41 30.55
CA GLU A 104 3.26 16.30 30.41
C GLU A 104 3.02 15.56 29.09
N PRO A 105 4.05 15.34 28.28
CA PRO A 105 3.90 14.76 26.95
C PRO A 105 3.38 13.32 26.99
N MET A 106 2.61 12.99 25.96
CA MET A 106 2.16 11.63 25.66
C MET A 106 2.47 11.32 24.20
N ILE A 107 2.53 10.03 23.85
CA ILE A 107 2.75 9.63 22.46
C ILE A 107 1.56 10.08 21.60
N GLN A 108 1.88 10.70 20.47
CA GLN A 108 0.93 11.03 19.42
C GLN A 108 1.32 10.32 18.14
N PHE A 109 0.32 9.89 17.38
CA PHE A 109 0.49 9.15 16.14
C PHE A 109 0.07 9.98 14.92
N GLY A 110 0.68 9.66 13.78
CA GLY A 110 0.40 10.24 12.47
C GLY A 110 1.30 11.44 12.14
N GLN A 111 1.10 11.97 10.93
CA GLN A 111 1.93 13.03 10.32
C GLN A 111 2.07 14.32 11.13
N ASN A 112 1.13 14.61 12.03
CA ASN A 112 1.17 15.80 12.89
C ASN A 112 1.96 15.59 14.19
N SER A 113 2.49 14.38 14.43
CA SER A 113 3.33 14.09 15.58
C SER A 113 4.74 14.64 15.36
N LYS A 114 5.36 15.14 16.43
CA LYS A 114 6.79 15.51 16.43
C LYS A 114 7.72 14.33 16.64
N LEU A 115 7.17 13.16 16.97
CA LEU A 115 7.95 11.94 17.17
C LEU A 115 8.39 11.37 15.82
N SER A 116 9.57 10.77 15.78
CA SER A 116 9.99 10.02 14.61
C SER A 116 9.02 8.88 14.31
N THR A 117 8.89 8.54 13.04
CA THR A 117 8.07 7.43 12.55
C THR A 117 8.53 6.11 13.17
N GLN A 118 9.84 5.94 13.36
CA GLN A 118 10.41 4.81 14.09
C GLN A 118 9.88 4.72 15.52
N THR A 119 9.93 5.81 16.30
CA THR A 119 9.39 5.85 17.66
C THR A 119 7.89 5.50 17.67
N GLN A 120 7.10 6.06 16.75
CA GLN A 120 5.68 5.74 16.63
C GLN A 120 5.44 4.24 16.33
N ASN A 121 6.19 3.68 15.38
CA ASN A 121 6.04 2.28 14.96
C ASN A 121 6.42 1.28 16.05
N THR A 122 7.42 1.60 16.89
CA THR A 122 7.86 0.69 17.97
C THR A 122 6.74 0.36 18.96
N VAL A 123 5.81 1.30 19.20
CA VAL A 123 4.66 1.08 20.08
C VAL A 123 3.77 -0.04 19.54
N CYS A 124 3.47 0.00 18.24
CA CYS A 124 2.68 -1.02 17.58
C CYS A 124 3.44 -2.35 17.56
N GLN A 125 4.74 -2.32 17.22
CA GLN A 125 5.60 -3.51 17.13
C GLN A 125 5.80 -4.24 18.47
N GLY A 126 5.65 -3.53 19.60
CA GLY A 126 5.66 -4.16 20.93
C GLY A 126 4.57 -5.22 21.11
N CYS A 127 3.50 -5.17 20.33
CA CYS A 127 2.42 -6.17 20.31
C CYS A 127 2.27 -6.88 18.95
N HIS A 128 2.46 -6.14 17.86
CA HIS A 128 2.34 -6.58 16.47
C HIS A 128 3.72 -6.89 15.90
N ASN A 129 4.15 -8.13 16.12
CA ASN A 129 5.37 -8.68 15.51
C ASN A 129 5.12 -10.13 15.08
N ASP A 130 4.06 -10.31 14.29
CA ASP A 130 3.65 -11.63 13.81
C ASP A 130 4.38 -12.04 12.52
N ALA A 131 4.12 -13.27 12.05
CA ALA A 131 4.72 -13.82 10.84
C ALA A 131 4.55 -12.93 9.60
N LYS A 132 3.46 -12.13 9.52
CA LYS A 132 3.18 -11.24 8.39
C LYS A 132 3.98 -9.93 8.47
N GLN A 133 4.57 -9.63 9.62
CA GLN A 133 5.35 -8.41 9.88
C GLN A 133 6.83 -8.68 10.09
N MET A 134 7.30 -9.94 10.00
CA MET A 134 8.72 -10.28 10.21
C MET A 134 9.67 -9.52 9.28
N ALA A 135 9.22 -9.19 8.07
CA ALA A 135 9.97 -8.41 7.09
C ALA A 135 9.68 -6.89 7.17
N TRP A 136 9.07 -6.40 8.25
CA TRP A 136 8.79 -4.97 8.38
C TRP A 136 10.06 -4.15 8.47
N HIS A 137 11.03 -4.59 9.28
CA HIS A 137 12.26 -3.82 9.53
C HIS A 137 13.09 -3.54 8.27
N ASN A 138 12.99 -4.40 7.25
CA ASN A 138 13.62 -4.22 5.95
C ASN A 138 12.62 -3.88 4.82
N SER A 139 11.36 -3.57 5.16
CA SER A 139 10.37 -3.17 4.17
C SER A 139 10.65 -1.76 3.64
N THR A 140 10.33 -1.52 2.37
CA THR A 140 10.44 -0.18 1.77
C THR A 140 9.62 0.85 2.54
N HIS A 141 8.42 0.49 3.04
CA HIS A 141 7.63 1.41 3.86
C HIS A 141 8.35 1.84 5.13
N ASN A 142 9.01 0.92 5.85
CA ASN A 142 9.80 1.28 7.03
C ASN A 142 11.03 2.11 6.67
N LEU A 143 11.70 1.81 5.55
CA LEU A 143 12.90 2.53 5.09
C LEU A 143 12.59 3.93 4.56
N GLU A 144 11.38 4.15 4.07
CA GLU A 144 10.87 5.45 3.59
C GLU A 144 10.05 6.17 4.69
N ASP A 145 10.28 5.84 5.96
CA ASP A 145 9.70 6.48 7.13
C ASP A 145 8.15 6.51 7.15
N VAL A 146 7.48 5.48 6.63
CA VAL A 146 6.02 5.35 6.72
C VAL A 146 5.63 4.80 8.11
N ALA A 147 4.75 5.51 8.80
CA ALA A 147 4.23 5.09 10.09
C ALA A 147 3.03 4.13 9.93
N CYS A 148 2.83 3.22 10.87
CA CYS A 148 1.64 2.34 10.89
C CYS A 148 0.35 3.17 10.87
N ALA A 149 0.35 4.31 11.55
CA ALA A 149 -0.77 5.23 11.67
C ALA A 149 -1.07 6.05 10.40
N ASP A 150 -0.21 5.98 9.37
CA ASP A 150 -0.48 6.58 8.07
C ASP A 150 -1.48 5.76 7.25
N CYS A 151 -1.57 4.46 7.55
CA CYS A 151 -2.50 3.53 6.91
C CYS A 151 -3.63 3.10 7.86
N HIS A 152 -3.29 2.75 9.11
CA HIS A 152 -4.22 2.17 10.07
C HIS A 152 -4.87 3.22 10.97
N VAL A 153 -6.19 3.15 11.13
CA VAL A 153 -6.94 4.01 12.05
C VAL A 153 -7.48 3.20 13.22
N VAL A 154 -6.87 3.35 14.40
CA VAL A 154 -7.27 2.63 15.63
C VAL A 154 -8.44 3.29 16.36
N HIS A 155 -8.62 4.59 16.18
CA HIS A 155 -9.73 5.38 16.71
C HIS A 155 -10.94 5.32 15.76
N ALA A 156 -11.37 4.10 15.45
CA ALA A 156 -12.49 3.81 14.57
C ALA A 156 -13.11 2.47 14.97
N ALA A 157 -14.41 2.31 14.69
CA ALA A 157 -15.09 1.03 14.84
C ALA A 157 -14.51 -0.04 13.90
N THR A 158 -14.15 0.38 12.69
CA THR A 158 -13.52 -0.47 11.68
C THR A 158 -12.45 0.34 10.97
N ASP A 159 -11.30 -0.28 10.81
CA ASP A 159 -10.15 0.33 10.16
C ASP A 159 -10.36 0.37 8.65
N PRO A 160 -10.34 1.56 8.00
CA PRO A 160 -10.59 1.68 6.57
C PRO A 160 -9.64 0.83 5.72
N VAL A 161 -8.39 0.62 6.12
CA VAL A 161 -7.45 -0.19 5.32
C VAL A 161 -7.71 -1.71 5.41
N LEU A 162 -8.64 -2.14 6.27
CA LEU A 162 -9.10 -3.53 6.32
C LEU A 162 -10.36 -3.77 5.48
N GLU A 163 -11.03 -2.70 5.06
CA GLU A 163 -12.18 -2.77 4.15
C GLU A 163 -11.70 -2.81 2.71
N LYS A 164 -12.09 -3.85 1.96
CA LYS A 164 -11.57 -4.10 0.60
C LYS A 164 -11.79 -2.93 -0.36
N LEU A 165 -12.93 -2.25 -0.23
CA LEU A 165 -13.32 -1.15 -1.10
C LEU A 165 -12.45 0.11 -0.95
N THR A 166 -11.67 0.20 0.12
CA THR A 166 -10.86 1.39 0.44
C THR A 166 -9.37 1.14 0.37
N VAL A 167 -8.92 -0.12 0.26
CA VAL A 167 -7.50 -0.48 0.17
C VAL A 167 -6.82 0.20 -1.02
N ASN A 168 -7.42 0.11 -2.21
CA ASN A 168 -6.83 0.66 -3.44
C ASN A 168 -6.68 2.18 -3.36
N ASP A 169 -7.67 2.87 -2.82
CA ASP A 169 -7.61 4.32 -2.61
C ASP A 169 -6.50 4.70 -1.64
N THR A 170 -6.36 3.98 -0.51
CA THR A 170 -5.27 4.22 0.46
C THR A 170 -3.89 4.08 -0.20
N CYS A 171 -3.63 2.99 -0.92
CA CYS A 171 -2.34 2.78 -1.58
C CYS A 171 -2.05 3.84 -2.66
N THR A 172 -3.07 4.22 -3.44
CA THR A 172 -2.90 5.14 -4.57
C THR A 172 -2.83 6.62 -4.18
N THR A 173 -2.94 6.95 -2.89
CA THR A 173 -2.60 8.28 -2.36
C THR A 173 -1.13 8.62 -2.64
N CYS A 174 -0.23 7.63 -2.49
CA CYS A 174 1.19 7.76 -2.75
C CYS A 174 1.60 7.07 -4.07
N HIS A 175 1.07 5.88 -4.36
CA HIS A 175 1.41 5.10 -5.56
C HIS A 175 0.63 5.56 -6.80
N THR A 176 0.86 6.81 -7.21
CA THR A 176 0.12 7.48 -8.30
C THR A 176 0.34 6.86 -9.69
N ARG A 177 1.51 6.25 -9.93
CA ARG A 177 1.77 5.49 -11.16
C ARG A 177 0.81 4.31 -11.29
N GLU A 178 0.59 3.58 -10.20
CA GLU A 178 -0.26 2.39 -10.18
C GLU A 178 -1.73 2.77 -10.33
N LYS A 179 -2.12 3.94 -9.81
CA LYS A 179 -3.43 4.56 -10.09
C LYS A 179 -3.67 4.76 -11.58
N ALA A 180 -2.64 5.18 -12.33
CA ALA A 180 -2.74 5.32 -13.77
C ALA A 180 -2.76 3.95 -14.47
N ASP A 181 -1.90 3.03 -14.06
CA ASP A 181 -1.75 1.70 -14.68
C ASP A 181 -3.02 0.87 -14.57
N MET A 182 -3.69 0.85 -13.41
CA MET A 182 -4.97 0.16 -13.20
C MET A 182 -6.14 0.77 -13.98
N ASN A 183 -5.96 1.95 -14.57
CA ASN A 183 -6.93 2.62 -15.43
C ASN A 183 -6.60 2.49 -16.93
N LYS A 184 -5.53 1.78 -17.29
CA LYS A 184 -5.20 1.49 -18.69
C LYS A 184 -6.21 0.53 -19.32
N ARG A 185 -6.10 0.35 -20.63
CA ARG A 185 -7.01 -0.47 -21.45
C ARG A 185 -7.16 -1.91 -20.92
N SER A 186 -6.05 -2.51 -20.47
CA SER A 186 -6.03 -3.85 -19.90
C SER A 186 -5.29 -3.81 -18.57
N SER A 187 -5.95 -4.26 -17.51
CA SER A 187 -5.39 -4.37 -16.16
C SER A 187 -6.16 -5.45 -15.40
N HIS A 188 -5.65 -5.85 -14.23
CA HIS A 188 -6.47 -6.53 -13.24
C HIS A 188 -7.66 -5.64 -12.83
N PRO A 189 -8.79 -6.22 -12.37
CA PRO A 189 -10.03 -5.50 -12.07
C PRO A 189 -9.97 -4.71 -10.73
N MET A 190 -8.90 -3.94 -10.55
CA MET A 190 -8.61 -3.14 -9.36
C MET A 190 -9.45 -1.86 -9.35
N LYS A 191 -9.73 -1.28 -10.53
CA LYS A 191 -10.51 -0.04 -10.67
C LYS A 191 -11.91 -0.13 -10.07
N TRP A 192 -12.45 -1.33 -10.01
CA TRP A 192 -13.80 -1.63 -9.52
C TRP A 192 -13.76 -2.42 -8.21
N ASP A 193 -12.63 -2.40 -7.51
CA ASP A 193 -12.40 -3.04 -6.21
C ASP A 193 -12.78 -4.53 -6.14
N GLN A 194 -12.73 -5.23 -7.29
CA GLN A 194 -12.89 -6.68 -7.34
C GLN A 194 -11.61 -7.39 -6.91
N MET A 195 -10.48 -6.70 -7.01
CA MET A 195 -9.16 -7.07 -6.52
C MET A 195 -8.49 -5.85 -5.90
N THR A 196 -7.52 -6.09 -5.03
CA THR A 196 -6.82 -5.07 -4.26
C THR A 196 -5.31 -5.29 -4.27
N CYS A 197 -4.54 -4.24 -3.97
CA CYS A 197 -3.07 -4.31 -3.99
C CYS A 197 -2.55 -5.44 -3.08
N ILE A 198 -3.24 -5.68 -1.97
CA ILE A 198 -2.87 -6.67 -0.96
C ILE A 198 -3.15 -8.12 -1.38
N ASP A 199 -3.82 -8.35 -2.51
CA ASP A 199 -3.95 -9.70 -3.08
C ASP A 199 -2.60 -10.19 -3.62
N CYS A 200 -1.75 -9.27 -4.12
CA CYS A 200 -0.41 -9.58 -4.62
C CYS A 200 0.71 -9.16 -3.67
N HIS A 201 0.58 -8.01 -3.01
CA HIS A 201 1.63 -7.41 -2.18
C HIS A 201 1.37 -7.55 -0.68
N SER A 202 2.46 -7.63 0.09
CA SER A 202 2.48 -7.48 1.54
C SER A 202 2.91 -6.05 1.87
N PRO A 203 2.00 -5.18 2.34
CA PRO A 203 2.33 -3.79 2.68
C PRO A 203 3.27 -3.69 3.88
N HIS A 204 3.41 -4.77 4.66
CA HIS A 204 4.38 -4.85 5.75
C HIS A 204 5.75 -5.37 5.30
N GLY A 205 5.96 -5.54 4.00
CA GLY A 205 7.17 -6.14 3.45
C GLY A 205 7.07 -7.66 3.33
N SER A 206 7.98 -8.22 2.53
CA SER A 206 8.18 -9.65 2.39
C SER A 206 9.66 -9.91 2.07
N MET A 207 10.09 -11.17 2.10
CA MET A 207 11.44 -11.54 1.67
C MET A 207 11.63 -11.55 0.15
N THR A 208 10.58 -11.28 -0.62
CA THR A 208 10.61 -11.25 -2.08
C THR A 208 10.79 -9.84 -2.62
N GLU A 209 11.32 -9.77 -3.84
CA GLU A 209 11.36 -8.52 -4.60
C GLU A 209 9.95 -7.95 -4.76
N SER A 210 9.82 -6.62 -4.69
CA SER A 210 8.53 -5.92 -4.77
C SER A 210 7.52 -6.33 -3.68
N ALA A 211 7.96 -6.92 -2.58
CA ALA A 211 7.13 -7.28 -1.42
C ALA A 211 5.92 -8.17 -1.77
N LEU A 212 6.08 -9.19 -2.60
CA LEU A 212 4.99 -10.09 -2.97
C LEU A 212 4.61 -11.07 -1.84
N ASN A 213 3.34 -11.49 -1.85
CA ASN A 213 2.77 -12.42 -0.87
C ASN A 213 3.27 -13.87 -1.04
N LYS A 214 3.83 -14.24 -2.20
CA LYS A 214 4.37 -15.57 -2.47
C LYS A 214 5.87 -15.49 -2.76
N PRO A 215 6.63 -16.59 -2.59
CA PRO A 215 8.10 -16.59 -2.72
C PRO A 215 8.66 -16.17 -4.09
N SER A 216 7.84 -16.18 -5.15
CA SER A 216 8.23 -15.75 -6.48
C SER A 216 7.10 -15.03 -7.20
N ILE A 217 7.45 -14.33 -8.28
CA ILE A 217 6.48 -13.68 -9.19
C ILE A 217 5.50 -14.73 -9.74
N ASN A 218 6.04 -15.83 -10.28
CA ASN A 218 5.22 -16.89 -10.88
C ASN A 218 4.29 -17.54 -9.86
N ASP A 219 4.76 -17.84 -8.64
CA ASP A 219 3.90 -18.39 -7.58
C ASP A 219 2.78 -17.42 -7.17
N THR A 220 3.04 -16.11 -7.21
CA THR A 220 2.00 -15.09 -7.00
C THR A 220 0.96 -15.17 -8.09
N CYS A 221 1.37 -15.24 -9.36
CA CYS A 221 0.46 -15.41 -10.49
C CYS A 221 -0.36 -16.72 -10.38
N TYR A 222 0.28 -17.83 -10.03
CA TYR A 222 -0.36 -19.16 -9.92
C TYR A 222 -1.38 -19.26 -8.78
N SER A 223 -1.40 -18.31 -7.85
CA SER A 223 -2.45 -18.25 -6.83
C SER A 223 -3.85 -18.06 -7.41
N CYS A 224 -3.94 -17.46 -8.61
CA CYS A 224 -5.17 -17.30 -9.38
C CYS A 224 -5.11 -18.00 -10.74
N HIS A 225 -3.98 -17.91 -11.45
CA HIS A 225 -3.76 -18.48 -12.78
C HIS A 225 -3.17 -19.90 -12.70
N ALA A 226 -3.80 -20.77 -11.91
CA ALA A 226 -3.33 -22.13 -11.68
C ALA A 226 -3.25 -22.96 -12.98
N GLU A 227 -4.07 -22.63 -13.99
CA GLU A 227 -4.06 -23.27 -15.31
C GLU A 227 -2.78 -23.00 -16.11
N LYS A 228 -1.96 -22.03 -15.69
CA LYS A 228 -0.67 -21.71 -16.30
C LYS A 228 0.51 -22.34 -15.57
N ARG A 229 0.25 -23.05 -14.47
CA ARG A 229 1.29 -23.70 -13.68
C ARG A 229 1.77 -24.98 -14.38
N GLY A 230 3.08 -25.06 -14.60
CA GLY A 230 3.75 -26.26 -15.11
C GLY A 230 3.95 -27.38 -14.07
N PRO A 231 4.69 -28.44 -14.44
CA PRO A 231 5.35 -28.60 -15.74
C PRO A 231 4.38 -29.00 -16.85
N VAL A 232 4.67 -28.56 -18.07
CA VAL A 232 4.01 -29.05 -19.30
C VAL A 232 5.05 -29.72 -20.20
N LEU A 233 4.61 -30.55 -21.15
CA LEU A 233 5.53 -31.30 -22.01
C LEU A 233 6.42 -30.38 -22.86
N TRP A 234 5.84 -29.32 -23.40
CA TRP A 234 6.51 -28.30 -24.21
C TRP A 234 6.32 -26.94 -23.54
N GLU A 235 7.31 -26.55 -22.75
CA GLU A 235 7.33 -25.27 -22.05
C GLU A 235 7.77 -24.15 -22.99
N HIS A 236 7.21 -22.95 -22.78
CA HIS A 236 7.76 -21.74 -23.37
C HIS A 236 8.65 -21.07 -22.33
N ALA A 237 9.97 -21.10 -22.53
CA ALA A 237 10.96 -20.74 -21.50
C ALA A 237 10.68 -19.41 -20.76
N PRO A 238 10.30 -18.29 -21.42
CA PRO A 238 10.01 -17.05 -20.71
C PRO A 238 8.84 -17.17 -19.71
N VAL A 239 7.88 -18.06 -19.96
CA VAL A 239 6.70 -18.27 -19.10
C VAL A 239 7.08 -19.01 -17.82
N THR A 240 7.98 -19.98 -17.90
CA THR A 240 8.42 -20.75 -16.73
C THR A 240 9.42 -19.96 -15.89
N GLU A 241 10.20 -19.08 -16.51
CA GLU A 241 11.14 -18.19 -15.83
C GLU A 241 10.45 -17.03 -15.12
N ASN A 242 9.69 -16.20 -15.86
CA ASN A 242 9.08 -15.00 -15.29
C ASN A 242 7.90 -14.48 -16.13
N CYS A 243 6.69 -14.52 -15.57
CA CYS A 243 5.46 -14.03 -16.21
C CYS A 243 5.56 -12.55 -16.66
N ILE A 244 6.31 -11.72 -15.92
CA ILE A 244 6.41 -10.27 -16.21
C ILE A 244 7.40 -9.92 -17.33
N THR A 245 8.08 -10.92 -17.92
CA THR A 245 8.83 -10.73 -19.17
C THR A 245 7.92 -10.22 -20.29
N CYS A 246 6.68 -10.74 -20.33
CA CYS A 246 5.70 -10.39 -21.35
C CYS A 246 4.56 -9.52 -20.80
N HIS A 247 4.21 -9.65 -19.51
CA HIS A 247 3.07 -8.97 -18.89
C HIS A 247 3.50 -7.82 -17.96
N ASN A 248 2.77 -6.70 -18.00
CA ASN A 248 2.80 -5.69 -16.95
C ASN A 248 1.64 -5.95 -15.96
N PRO A 249 1.90 -6.43 -14.74
CA PRO A 249 0.85 -6.87 -13.81
C PRO A 249 -0.09 -5.75 -13.35
N HIS A 250 0.34 -4.48 -13.42
CA HIS A 250 -0.47 -3.33 -13.00
C HIS A 250 -1.38 -2.81 -14.12
N GLY A 251 -0.93 -2.93 -15.38
CA GLY A 251 -1.75 -2.63 -16.55
C GLY A 251 -0.97 -2.15 -17.76
N SER A 252 -1.57 -2.36 -18.94
CA SER A 252 -1.00 -1.99 -20.23
C SER A 252 -2.05 -1.38 -21.17
N VAL A 253 -1.56 -0.60 -22.13
CA VAL A 253 -2.35 -0.14 -23.27
C VAL A 253 -2.61 -1.28 -24.27
N ASN A 254 -1.80 -2.33 -24.22
CA ASN A 254 -1.99 -3.54 -25.01
C ASN A 254 -2.93 -4.51 -24.28
N GLU A 255 -3.69 -5.29 -25.04
CA GLU A 255 -4.56 -6.34 -24.50
C GLU A 255 -3.77 -7.41 -23.73
N SER A 256 -4.43 -8.08 -22.79
CA SER A 256 -3.81 -9.08 -21.89
C SER A 256 -2.62 -8.53 -21.12
N MET A 257 -2.61 -7.22 -20.84
CA MET A 257 -1.56 -6.55 -20.08
C MET A 257 -0.15 -6.69 -20.69
N LEU A 258 -0.01 -6.89 -22.00
CA LEU A 258 1.30 -7.15 -22.60
C LEU A 258 2.20 -5.90 -22.62
N THR A 259 3.50 -6.06 -22.39
CA THR A 259 4.49 -4.96 -22.49
C THR A 259 4.61 -4.45 -23.92
N HIS A 260 4.50 -5.35 -24.90
CA HIS A 260 4.46 -5.06 -26.33
C HIS A 260 3.34 -5.84 -27.01
N ARG A 261 2.77 -5.30 -28.08
CA ARG A 261 1.80 -6.04 -28.90
C ARG A 261 2.49 -7.04 -29.82
N ALA A 262 1.79 -8.09 -30.20
CA ALA A 262 2.20 -8.96 -31.30
C ALA A 262 2.12 -8.18 -32.64
N PRO A 263 3.01 -8.47 -33.61
CA PRO A 263 4.06 -9.50 -33.58
C PRO A 263 5.35 -9.08 -32.85
N GLN A 264 5.53 -7.80 -32.55
CA GLN A 264 6.82 -7.27 -32.06
C GLN A 264 7.29 -7.93 -30.76
N LEU A 265 6.37 -8.32 -29.87
CA LEU A 265 6.71 -9.05 -28.66
C LEU A 265 7.46 -10.36 -28.97
N CYS A 266 6.99 -11.15 -29.93
CA CYS A 266 7.60 -12.42 -30.30
C CYS A 266 8.96 -12.20 -30.99
N GLN A 267 9.04 -11.16 -31.82
CA GLN A 267 10.23 -10.83 -32.62
C GLN A 267 11.41 -10.30 -31.79
N GLN A 268 11.20 -9.99 -30.50
CA GLN A 268 12.29 -9.65 -29.59
C GLN A 268 13.18 -10.85 -29.27
N CYS A 269 12.65 -12.07 -29.36
CA CYS A 269 13.38 -13.30 -29.07
C CYS A 269 13.49 -14.23 -30.29
N HIS A 270 12.45 -14.28 -31.13
CA HIS A 270 12.42 -15.13 -32.32
C HIS A 270 12.97 -14.39 -33.54
N ALA A 271 14.28 -14.54 -33.76
CA ALA A 271 15.02 -13.92 -34.85
C ALA A 271 15.53 -14.94 -35.90
N ASP A 272 14.93 -16.13 -35.93
CA ASP A 272 15.28 -17.16 -36.92
C ASP A 272 14.93 -16.72 -38.35
N ASP A 273 15.67 -17.24 -39.32
CA ASP A 273 15.37 -16.99 -40.73
C ASP A 273 13.99 -17.57 -41.11
N GLY A 274 13.24 -16.84 -41.94
CA GLY A 274 11.88 -17.16 -42.34
C GLY A 274 10.81 -16.21 -41.80
N HIS A 275 9.61 -16.73 -41.51
CA HIS A 275 8.44 -15.89 -41.23
C HIS A 275 8.45 -15.23 -39.85
N ALA A 276 9.31 -15.66 -38.93
CA ALA A 276 9.41 -15.07 -37.60
C ALA A 276 10.07 -13.68 -37.67
N SER A 277 11.15 -13.56 -38.45
CA SER A 277 11.94 -12.32 -38.61
C SER A 277 11.44 -11.38 -39.71
N ARG A 278 10.26 -11.65 -40.28
CA ARG A 278 9.70 -10.80 -41.33
C ARG A 278 9.20 -9.46 -40.78
N VAL A 279 9.33 -8.41 -41.59
CA VAL A 279 8.72 -7.10 -41.28
C VAL A 279 7.23 -7.14 -41.64
N VAL A 280 6.38 -6.78 -40.68
CA VAL A 280 4.95 -6.54 -40.92
C VAL A 280 4.76 -5.07 -41.28
N GLN A 281 4.56 -4.80 -42.58
CA GLN A 281 4.52 -3.45 -43.15
C GLN A 281 3.25 -2.67 -42.78
N GLN A 282 2.11 -3.36 -42.65
CA GLN A 282 0.83 -2.72 -42.35
C GLN A 282 -0.06 -3.66 -41.52
N ALA A 283 -0.69 -3.11 -40.48
CA ALA A 283 -1.62 -3.85 -39.65
C ALA A 283 -2.84 -4.31 -40.46
N GLY A 284 -3.31 -5.53 -40.21
CA GLY A 284 -4.51 -6.11 -40.81
C GLY A 284 -4.36 -6.69 -42.23
N ASN A 285 -3.23 -6.50 -42.91
CA ASN A 285 -3.08 -6.96 -44.31
C ASN A 285 -2.90 -8.49 -44.44
N ASP A 286 -2.46 -9.17 -43.38
CA ASP A 286 -2.26 -10.60 -43.37
C ASP A 286 -2.42 -11.19 -41.95
N ALA A 287 -2.20 -12.49 -41.81
CA ALA A 287 -2.30 -13.19 -40.53
C ALA A 287 -1.26 -12.74 -39.48
N PHE A 288 -0.19 -12.02 -39.87
CA PHE A 288 0.85 -11.56 -38.96
C PHE A 288 0.54 -10.15 -38.43
N GLY A 289 -0.05 -9.30 -39.25
CA GLY A 289 -0.52 -7.96 -38.85
C GLY A 289 -1.98 -7.91 -38.40
N GLY A 290 -2.77 -8.96 -38.64
CA GLY A 290 -4.21 -9.02 -38.38
C GLY A 290 -4.62 -10.10 -37.38
N GLY A 291 -5.83 -9.98 -36.84
CA GLY A 291 -6.36 -10.92 -35.84
C GLY A 291 -5.48 -10.97 -34.59
N LYS A 292 -5.14 -12.18 -34.13
CA LYS A 292 -4.22 -12.40 -33.01
C LYS A 292 -2.74 -12.48 -33.43
N SER A 293 -2.40 -12.02 -34.64
CA SER A 293 -1.03 -12.04 -35.17
C SER A 293 -0.45 -13.47 -35.13
N CYS A 294 0.78 -13.65 -34.59
CA CYS A 294 1.44 -14.94 -34.44
C CYS A 294 0.55 -16.01 -33.77
N LEU A 295 -0.32 -15.60 -32.84
CA LEU A 295 -1.21 -16.50 -32.11
C LEU A 295 -2.37 -17.05 -32.95
N ASN A 296 -2.55 -16.58 -34.18
CA ASN A 296 -3.46 -17.21 -35.14
C ASN A 296 -3.02 -18.64 -35.47
N CYS A 297 -1.72 -18.94 -35.37
CA CYS A 297 -1.16 -20.28 -35.61
C CYS A 297 -0.49 -20.86 -34.35
N HIS A 298 0.10 -20.01 -33.51
CA HIS A 298 0.82 -20.40 -32.29
C HIS A 298 -0.01 -20.04 -31.05
N SER A 299 -1.14 -20.72 -30.84
CA SER A 299 -2.09 -20.34 -29.79
C SER A 299 -1.67 -20.76 -28.38
N GLN A 300 -0.78 -21.74 -28.23
CA GLN A 300 -0.34 -22.28 -26.93
C GLN A 300 0.91 -21.58 -26.39
N ILE A 301 0.95 -20.24 -26.43
CA ILE A 301 2.11 -19.44 -26.00
C ILE A 301 2.52 -19.61 -24.52
N HIS A 302 1.67 -20.23 -23.70
CA HIS A 302 1.96 -20.55 -22.29
C HIS A 302 2.46 -21.99 -22.10
N GLY A 303 2.75 -22.70 -23.20
CA GLY A 303 3.18 -24.09 -23.20
C GLY A 303 2.07 -25.07 -23.60
N SER A 304 2.46 -26.29 -24.00
CA SER A 304 1.57 -27.33 -24.51
C SER A 304 1.91 -28.71 -23.92
N ASN A 305 0.87 -29.50 -23.66
CA ASN A 305 0.97 -30.93 -23.31
C ASN A 305 0.78 -31.88 -24.50
N HIS A 306 0.56 -31.34 -25.71
CA HIS A 306 0.36 -32.17 -26.89
C HIS A 306 1.71 -32.76 -27.37
N PRO A 307 1.80 -34.06 -27.73
CA PRO A 307 3.06 -34.65 -28.19
C PRO A 307 3.73 -33.90 -29.35
N ALA A 308 2.92 -33.37 -30.27
CA ALA A 308 3.35 -32.50 -31.38
C ALA A 308 3.18 -31.00 -31.09
N GLY A 309 3.45 -30.57 -29.86
CA GLY A 309 3.26 -29.20 -29.36
C GLY A 309 4.54 -28.37 -29.24
N SER A 310 5.68 -28.85 -29.74
CA SER A 310 6.99 -28.19 -29.60
C SER A 310 7.05 -26.78 -30.20
N THR A 311 6.20 -26.49 -31.18
CA THR A 311 6.05 -25.16 -31.79
C THR A 311 4.87 -24.37 -31.23
N LEU A 312 4.23 -24.82 -30.15
CA LEU A 312 3.12 -24.13 -29.47
C LEU A 312 1.85 -23.91 -30.32
N GLN A 313 1.62 -24.79 -31.30
CA GLN A 313 0.47 -24.72 -32.20
C GLN A 313 -0.81 -25.37 -31.64
N ARG A 314 -0.67 -26.35 -30.74
CA ARG A 314 -1.78 -27.15 -30.16
C ARG A 314 -1.35 -27.76 -28.85
#